data_AF-A0A060QFP3-F1
#
_entry.id   AF-A0A060QFP3-F1
#
_cell.length_a   1.000
_cell.length_b   1.000
_cell.length_c   1.000
_cell.angle_alpha   90.00
_cell.angle_beta   90.00
_cell.angle_gamma   90.00
#
_symmetry.space_group_name_H-M   'P 1'
#
loop_
_entity.id
_entity.type
_entity.pdbx_description
1 polymer ?
#
loop_
_entity_poly.entity_id
_entity_poly.type
_entity_poly.pdbx_seq_one_letter_code
_entity_poly.pdbx_strand_id
1 'polypeptide(L)'
;MPARAAANSGQTTAVYRVYNHGLHVVDATADYTLTELGYGIRTTLHAGGLMSWFMRMDIQSMAQGHFDHYWVQPVSYESTGFSRGKHRSIVLHYADNMPHVVTLDPKESDREAVPETQLGHAMDTLSAMALLLENVRQTGKCDGNAQVFDGLRLSAMTSHGPFKADVPGSFGQKFKGPALRCDFVGQQEAGFIKDSSHLEVMKAPHPGAAWFQDIPGVGLTAVRVEFEHPKLGQMTAVLDHVPAVQP
;
A
#
# COMPACT_ATOMS: atom_id res chain seq x y z
N MET A 1 24.91 6.80 -23.10
CA MET A 1 24.01 7.48 -22.13
C MET A 1 22.63 6.90 -22.36
N PRO A 2 22.04 6.14 -21.43
CA PRO A 2 20.66 5.69 -21.60
C PRO A 2 19.73 6.90 -21.51
N ALA A 3 18.75 6.97 -22.40
CA ALA A 3 17.74 8.03 -22.39
C ALA A 3 16.89 7.91 -21.11
N ARG A 4 16.82 8.98 -20.31
CA ARG A 4 15.82 9.13 -19.25
C ARG A 4 14.45 9.06 -19.92
N ALA A 5 13.65 8.05 -19.59
CA ALA A 5 12.24 8.05 -19.95
C ALA A 5 11.61 9.29 -19.32
N ALA A 6 10.95 10.13 -20.13
CA ALA A 6 10.24 11.30 -19.63
C ALA A 6 9.26 10.83 -18.55
N ALA A 7 9.41 11.36 -17.34
CA ALA A 7 8.45 11.12 -16.27
C ALA A 7 7.08 11.61 -16.75
N ASN A 8 6.16 10.66 -16.96
CA ASN A 8 4.78 10.97 -17.30
C ASN A 8 4.21 11.74 -16.09
N SER A 9 4.01 13.05 -16.24
CA SER A 9 3.43 13.91 -15.19
C SER A 9 1.92 13.72 -15.05
N GLY A 10 1.33 12.90 -15.92
CA GLY A 10 -0.08 12.58 -15.94
C GLY A 10 -0.53 11.74 -14.76
N GLN A 11 -1.82 11.83 -14.45
CA GLN A 11 -2.46 10.97 -13.48
C GLN A 11 -2.63 9.57 -14.09
N THR A 12 -2.17 8.55 -13.36
CA THR A 12 -2.32 7.15 -13.73
C THR A 12 -3.43 6.51 -12.88
N THR A 13 -4.41 5.89 -13.53
CA THR A 13 -5.48 5.12 -12.87
C THR A 13 -5.23 3.63 -13.08
N ALA A 14 -4.92 2.91 -12.01
CA ALA A 14 -4.76 1.47 -11.98
C ALA A 14 -5.90 0.80 -11.21
N VAL A 15 -6.53 -0.21 -11.81
CA VAL A 15 -7.64 -0.96 -11.20
C VAL A 15 -7.18 -2.38 -10.89
N TYR A 16 -7.36 -2.80 -9.64
CA TYR A 16 -6.99 -4.10 -9.13
C TYR A 16 -8.21 -4.88 -8.65
N ARG A 17 -8.18 -6.19 -8.87
CA ARG A 17 -9.08 -7.13 -8.20
C ARG A 17 -8.32 -7.82 -7.08
N VAL A 18 -8.89 -7.83 -5.89
CA VAL A 18 -8.30 -8.45 -4.71
C VAL A 18 -9.03 -9.73 -4.36
N TYR A 19 -8.25 -10.77 -4.16
CA TYR A 19 -8.71 -12.11 -3.84
C TYR A 19 -8.25 -12.49 -2.44
N ASN A 20 -9.13 -13.18 -1.70
CA ASN A 20 -8.81 -13.84 -0.45
C ASN A 20 -9.15 -15.32 -0.59
N HIS A 21 -8.16 -16.20 -0.40
CA HIS A 21 -8.32 -17.65 -0.62
C HIS A 21 -8.98 -18.02 -1.96
N GLY A 22 -8.71 -17.23 -3.01
CA GLY A 22 -9.23 -17.40 -4.36
C GLY A 22 -10.64 -16.85 -4.62
N LEU A 23 -11.32 -16.32 -3.60
CA LEU A 23 -12.58 -15.59 -3.78
C LEU A 23 -12.29 -14.11 -4.05
N HIS A 24 -12.92 -13.54 -5.08
CA HIS A 24 -12.87 -12.09 -5.33
C HIS A 24 -13.65 -11.35 -4.23
N VAL A 25 -12.97 -10.46 -3.50
CA VAL A 25 -13.51 -9.80 -2.30
C VAL A 25 -13.48 -8.28 -2.35
N VAL A 26 -12.58 -7.66 -3.12
CA VAL A 26 -12.45 -6.20 -3.22
C VAL A 26 -12.09 -5.78 -4.63
N ASP A 27 -12.79 -4.77 -5.13
CA ASP A 27 -12.36 -3.98 -6.28
C ASP A 27 -11.63 -2.73 -5.77
N ALA A 28 -10.39 -2.53 -6.19
CA ALA A 28 -9.53 -1.45 -5.74
C ALA A 28 -9.12 -0.56 -6.91
N THR A 29 -9.35 0.75 -6.82
CA THR A 29 -8.83 1.73 -7.78
C THR A 29 -7.73 2.54 -7.11
N ALA A 30 -6.65 2.78 -7.82
CA ALA A 30 -5.55 3.65 -7.39
C ALA A 30 -5.31 4.69 -8.48
N ASP A 31 -5.63 5.95 -8.16
CA ASP A 31 -5.31 7.11 -8.96
C ASP A 31 -4.05 7.76 -8.39
N TYR A 32 -2.97 7.83 -9.15
CA TYR A 32 -1.71 8.36 -8.65
C TYR A 32 -0.97 9.20 -9.67
N THR A 33 -0.26 10.21 -9.16
CA THR A 33 0.69 11.02 -9.90
C THR A 33 2.05 10.86 -9.24
N LEU A 34 3.06 10.49 -10.02
CA LEU A 34 4.44 10.31 -9.56
C LEU A 34 5.35 11.17 -10.44
N THR A 35 5.91 12.21 -9.85
CA THR A 35 6.86 13.11 -10.49
C THR A 35 8.26 12.89 -9.92
N GLU A 36 9.28 13.57 -10.46
CA GLU A 36 10.62 13.55 -9.85
C GLU A 36 10.67 14.24 -8.47
N LEU A 37 9.67 15.07 -8.13
CA LEU A 37 9.68 15.89 -6.92
C LEU A 37 8.72 15.40 -5.83
N GLY A 38 7.76 14.54 -6.17
CA GLY A 38 6.76 14.10 -5.21
C GLY A 38 5.66 13.26 -5.82
N TYR A 39 4.70 12.93 -4.96
CA TYR A 39 3.62 12.01 -5.26
C TYR A 39 2.28 12.49 -4.69
N GLY A 40 1.22 12.06 -5.35
CA GLY A 40 -0.14 12.08 -4.84
C GLY A 40 -0.82 10.77 -5.19
N ILE A 41 -1.47 10.14 -4.23
CA ILE A 41 -2.16 8.86 -4.39
C ILE A 41 -3.55 9.01 -3.80
N ARG A 42 -4.57 8.58 -4.54
CA ARG A 42 -5.93 8.34 -4.05
C ARG A 42 -6.26 6.89 -4.33
N THR A 43 -6.83 6.20 -3.35
CA THR A 43 -7.36 4.87 -3.54
C THR A 43 -8.83 4.81 -3.17
N THR A 44 -9.59 3.97 -3.86
CA THR A 44 -10.94 3.59 -3.48
C THR A 44 -11.02 2.07 -3.41
N LEU A 45 -11.65 1.55 -2.38
CA LEU A 45 -11.85 0.12 -2.14
C LEU A 45 -13.34 -0.14 -1.98
N HIS A 46 -13.90 -0.96 -2.87
CA HIS A 46 -15.29 -1.38 -2.82
C HIS A 46 -15.38 -2.89 -2.57
N ALA A 47 -16.44 -3.33 -1.88
CA ALA A 47 -16.72 -4.76 -1.78
C ALA A 47 -16.91 -5.35 -3.18
N GLY A 48 -16.10 -6.36 -3.52
CA GLY A 48 -16.09 -7.00 -4.82
C GLY A 48 -16.79 -8.37 -4.82
N GLY A 49 -17.16 -8.84 -6.02
CA GLY A 49 -17.72 -10.18 -6.20
C GLY A 49 -19.01 -10.44 -5.41
N LEU A 50 -19.20 -11.69 -4.96
CA LEU A 50 -20.38 -12.08 -4.17
C LEU A 50 -20.45 -11.36 -2.82
N MET A 51 -19.30 -10.94 -2.27
CA MET A 51 -19.18 -10.20 -1.01
C MET A 51 -20.00 -8.91 -0.98
N SER A 52 -20.14 -8.27 -2.14
CA SER A 52 -20.91 -7.03 -2.31
C SER A 52 -22.40 -7.16 -1.96
N TRP A 53 -22.97 -8.37 -1.99
CA TRP A 53 -24.39 -8.59 -1.69
C TRP A 53 -24.70 -8.57 -0.19
N PHE A 54 -23.71 -8.86 0.66
CA PHE A 54 -23.91 -9.05 2.08
C PHE A 54 -22.99 -8.21 2.98
N MET A 55 -21.97 -7.56 2.42
CA MET A 55 -21.26 -6.48 3.13
C MET A 55 -21.20 -5.21 2.32
N ARG A 56 -21.37 -4.10 3.05
CA ARG A 56 -20.99 -2.77 2.58
C ARG A 56 -19.54 -2.54 2.96
N MET A 57 -18.71 -2.27 1.97
CA MET A 57 -17.37 -1.73 2.15
C MET A 57 -17.19 -0.65 1.09
N ASP A 58 -16.82 0.54 1.55
CA ASP A 58 -16.48 1.67 0.71
C ASP A 58 -15.46 2.49 1.48
N ILE A 59 -14.19 2.40 1.08
CA ILE A 59 -13.07 3.08 1.75
C ILE A 59 -12.35 3.91 0.70
N GLN A 60 -12.16 5.18 0.99
CA GLN A 60 -11.32 6.07 0.23
C GLN A 60 -10.10 6.44 1.06
N SER A 61 -8.90 6.34 0.49
CA SER A 61 -7.69 6.85 1.11
C SER A 61 -6.95 7.79 0.19
N MET A 62 -6.19 8.72 0.78
CA MET A 62 -5.40 9.72 0.09
C MET A 62 -4.06 9.86 0.80
N ALA A 63 -2.98 9.99 0.04
CA ALA A 63 -1.67 10.34 0.55
C ALA A 63 -0.97 11.29 -0.42
N GLN A 64 -0.17 12.20 0.11
CA GLN A 64 0.68 13.06 -0.69
C GLN A 64 1.95 13.42 0.06
N GLY A 65 3.00 13.71 -0.70
CA GLY A 65 4.27 14.13 -0.15
C GLY A 65 5.30 14.42 -1.23
N HIS A 66 6.53 14.59 -0.78
CA HIS A 66 7.67 14.91 -1.62
C HIS A 66 8.68 13.77 -1.63
N PHE A 67 9.46 13.70 -2.70
CA PHE A 67 10.66 12.88 -2.72
C PHE A 67 11.85 13.74 -2.30
N ASP A 68 12.65 13.21 -1.37
CA ASP A 68 13.94 13.76 -1.01
C ASP A 68 14.99 12.67 -1.24
N HIS A 69 15.75 12.81 -2.32
CA HIS A 69 16.68 11.78 -2.81
C HIS A 69 16.00 10.42 -3.01
N TYR A 70 16.30 9.42 -2.18
CA TYR A 70 15.75 8.06 -2.23
C TYR A 70 14.76 7.80 -1.07
N TRP A 71 14.17 8.86 -0.54
CA TRP A 71 13.25 8.82 0.59
C TRP A 71 11.97 9.61 0.30
N VAL A 72 10.89 9.25 1.00
CA VAL A 72 9.62 9.98 0.96
C VAL A 72 9.48 10.88 2.17
N GLN A 73 9.00 12.10 1.96
CA GLN A 73 8.60 13.04 3.00
C GLN A 73 7.08 13.22 2.90
N PRO A 74 6.28 12.42 3.62
CA PRO A 74 4.83 12.55 3.61
C PRO A 74 4.40 13.92 4.16
N VAL A 75 3.30 14.45 3.63
CA VAL A 75 2.70 15.72 4.08
C VAL A 75 1.37 15.46 4.77
N SER A 76 0.54 14.59 4.18
CA SER A 76 -0.76 14.23 4.73
C SER A 76 -1.21 12.86 4.26
N TYR A 77 -1.92 12.15 5.13
CA TYR A 77 -2.66 10.93 4.82
C TYR A 77 -4.07 11.03 5.37
N GLU A 78 -5.05 10.58 4.59
CA GLU A 78 -6.44 10.45 5.02
C GLU A 78 -6.98 9.09 4.60
N SER A 79 -7.82 8.49 5.44
CA SER A 79 -8.63 7.33 5.08
C SER A 79 -10.01 7.47 5.71
N THR A 80 -11.05 7.42 4.88
CA THR A 80 -12.44 7.58 5.29
C THR A 80 -13.32 6.54 4.62
N GLY A 81 -14.38 6.10 5.28
CA GLY A 81 -15.35 5.22 4.65
C GLY A 81 -16.05 4.25 5.58
N PHE A 82 -16.94 3.45 4.99
CA PHE A 82 -17.67 2.42 5.70
C PHE A 82 -16.91 1.09 5.67
N SER A 83 -16.61 0.55 6.86
CA SER A 83 -15.93 -0.73 7.03
C SER A 83 -16.43 -1.39 8.31
N ARG A 84 -16.48 -2.72 8.39
CA ARG A 84 -16.85 -3.47 9.62
C ARG A 84 -18.08 -2.89 10.36
N GLY A 85 -19.12 -2.52 9.61
CA GLY A 85 -20.38 -1.99 10.16
C GLY A 85 -20.37 -0.55 10.66
N LYS A 86 -19.27 0.22 10.51
CA LYS A 86 -19.17 1.60 10.97
C LYS A 86 -18.49 2.49 9.92
N HIS A 87 -18.88 3.76 9.89
CA HIS A 87 -18.08 4.78 9.22
C HIS A 87 -16.82 5.03 10.06
N ARG A 88 -15.67 5.15 9.42
CA ARG A 88 -14.40 5.47 10.05
C ARG A 88 -13.68 6.56 9.29
N SER A 89 -12.93 7.39 10.00
CA SER A 89 -12.08 8.42 9.43
C SER A 89 -10.78 8.49 10.23
N ILE A 90 -9.65 8.51 9.52
CA ILE A 90 -8.31 8.72 10.05
C ILE A 90 -7.68 9.82 9.21
N VAL A 91 -7.10 10.82 9.87
CA VAL A 91 -6.30 11.87 9.22
C VAL A 91 -4.98 12.00 9.96
N LEU A 92 -3.88 11.87 9.22
CA LEU A 92 -2.52 12.09 9.68
C LEU A 92 -1.93 13.32 8.98
N HIS A 93 -1.36 14.22 9.76
CA HIS A 93 -0.51 15.29 9.24
C HIS A 93 0.93 15.04 9.66
N TYR A 94 1.88 15.43 8.83
CA TYR A 94 3.29 15.24 9.10
C TYR A 94 3.94 16.57 9.44
N ALA A 95 4.61 16.59 10.60
CA ALA A 95 5.40 17.73 11.06
C ALA A 95 6.64 17.21 11.78
N ASP A 96 7.78 17.86 11.55
CA ASP A 96 9.08 17.45 12.11
C ASP A 96 9.42 15.97 11.83
N ASN A 97 9.10 15.51 10.62
CA ASN A 97 9.26 14.12 10.17
C ASN A 97 8.51 13.08 11.04
N MET A 98 7.43 13.47 11.69
CA MET A 98 6.58 12.56 12.48
C MET A 98 5.10 12.67 12.06
N PRO A 99 4.36 11.56 12.02
CA PRO A 99 2.91 11.58 11.85
C PRO A 99 2.21 12.04 13.14
N HIS A 100 1.24 12.91 13.00
CA HIS A 100 0.34 13.38 14.04
C HIS A 100 -1.09 13.01 13.68
N VAL A 101 -1.78 12.30 14.58
CA VAL A 101 -3.20 11.93 14.38
C VAL A 101 -4.07 13.15 14.61
N VAL A 102 -4.61 13.72 13.53
CA VAL A 102 -5.53 14.86 13.55
C VAL A 102 -6.96 14.40 13.77
N THR A 103 -7.36 13.32 13.09
CA THR A 103 -8.68 12.71 13.22
C THR A 103 -8.54 11.22 13.41
N LEU A 104 -9.32 10.68 14.35
CA LEU A 104 -9.53 9.25 14.54
C LEU A 104 -10.95 9.05 15.05
N ASP A 105 -11.85 8.71 14.13
CA ASP A 105 -13.26 8.50 14.41
C ASP A 105 -13.71 7.13 13.85
N PRO A 106 -14.38 6.27 14.64
CA PRO A 106 -14.51 6.38 16.09
C PRO A 106 -13.16 6.22 16.77
N LYS A 107 -13.04 6.75 17.99
CA LYS A 107 -11.90 6.45 18.85
C LYS A 107 -11.85 4.94 19.13
N GLU A 108 -10.68 4.33 18.98
CA GLU A 108 -10.44 2.91 19.26
C GLU A 108 -9.71 2.78 20.61
N SER A 109 -10.46 2.57 21.70
CA SER A 109 -9.91 2.52 23.07
C SER A 109 -9.42 1.13 23.51
N ASP A 110 -9.69 0.11 22.70
CA ASP A 110 -9.32 -1.30 22.92
C ASP A 110 -7.86 -1.59 22.53
N ARG A 111 -7.07 -0.58 22.17
CA ARG A 111 -5.68 -0.72 21.75
C ARG A 111 -4.69 -0.15 22.75
N GLU A 112 -3.52 -0.76 22.78
CA GLU A 112 -2.32 -0.18 23.39
C GLU A 112 -1.95 1.11 22.68
N ALA A 113 -1.40 2.08 23.42
CA ALA A 113 -0.90 3.30 22.83
C ALA A 113 0.37 3.01 22.02
N VAL A 114 0.53 3.66 20.87
CA VAL A 114 1.80 3.69 20.14
C VAL A 114 2.68 4.76 20.78
N PRO A 115 3.90 4.45 21.27
CA PRO A 115 4.77 5.45 21.87
C PRO A 115 5.21 6.49 20.84
N GLU A 116 5.00 7.78 21.13
CA GLU A 116 5.39 8.89 20.23
C GLU A 116 6.88 8.86 19.89
N THR A 117 7.72 8.41 20.82
CA THR A 117 9.17 8.25 20.62
C THR A 117 9.53 7.25 19.53
N GLN A 118 8.59 6.41 19.07
CA GLN A 118 8.77 5.44 17.99
C GLN A 118 8.23 5.94 16.64
N LEU A 119 7.59 7.11 16.58
CA LEU A 119 6.97 7.64 15.37
C LEU A 119 7.92 8.45 14.47
N GLY A 120 9.18 8.64 14.90
CA GLY A 120 10.21 9.30 14.10
C GLY A 120 10.36 8.67 12.72
N HIS A 121 10.21 9.49 11.67
CA HIS A 121 10.28 9.09 10.26
C HIS A 121 9.26 8.02 9.81
N ALA A 122 8.26 7.71 10.64
CA ALA A 122 7.20 6.81 10.24
C ALA A 122 6.34 7.47 9.14
N MET A 123 5.83 6.67 8.22
CA MET A 123 5.02 7.10 7.07
C MET A 123 3.73 6.27 6.98
N ASP A 124 2.74 6.69 6.21
CA ASP A 124 1.55 5.86 5.98
C ASP A 124 1.82 4.78 4.92
N THR A 125 0.88 3.84 4.79
CA THR A 125 1.01 2.70 3.87
C THR A 125 1.12 3.11 2.39
N LEU A 126 0.41 4.16 1.96
CA LEU A 126 0.47 4.61 0.56
C LEU A 126 1.80 5.31 0.29
N SER A 127 2.31 6.09 1.25
CA SER A 127 3.65 6.68 1.19
C SER A 127 4.74 5.61 1.14
N ALA A 128 4.61 4.51 1.89
CA ALA A 128 5.54 3.39 1.82
C ALA A 128 5.50 2.68 0.46
N MET A 129 4.32 2.54 -0.16
CA MET A 129 4.19 2.03 -1.52
C MET A 129 4.83 2.97 -2.54
N ALA A 130 4.66 4.29 -2.38
CA ALA A 130 5.31 5.29 -3.22
C ALA A 130 6.85 5.20 -3.12
N LEU A 131 7.38 5.05 -1.90
CA LEU A 131 8.80 4.85 -1.65
C LEU A 131 9.34 3.61 -2.36
N LEU A 132 8.65 2.47 -2.23
CA LEU A 132 9.07 1.23 -2.88
C LEU A 132 9.10 1.40 -4.40
N LEU A 133 8.03 1.94 -4.99
CA LEU A 133 7.95 2.13 -6.44
C LEU A 133 9.01 3.11 -6.95
N GLU A 134 9.23 4.21 -6.24
CA GLU A 134 10.25 5.20 -6.61
C GLU A 134 11.68 4.62 -6.52
N ASN A 135 11.96 3.84 -5.47
CA ASN A 135 13.25 3.16 -5.35
C ASN A 135 13.51 2.20 -6.51
N VAL A 136 12.51 1.42 -6.93
CA VAL A 136 12.66 0.53 -8.09
C VAL A 136 12.85 1.33 -9.37
N ARG A 137 12.13 2.46 -9.54
CA ARG A 137 12.27 3.34 -10.72
C ARG A 137 13.66 3.98 -10.81
N GLN A 138 14.18 4.49 -9.71
CA GLN A 138 15.45 5.24 -9.69
C GLN A 138 16.68 4.35 -9.65
N THR A 139 16.62 3.26 -8.89
CA THR A 139 17.81 2.44 -8.58
C THR A 139 17.75 1.04 -9.20
N GLY A 140 16.57 0.60 -9.65
CA GLY A 140 16.34 -0.78 -10.04
C GLY A 140 16.41 -1.76 -8.87
N LYS A 141 16.34 -1.29 -7.62
CA LYS A 141 16.40 -2.10 -6.39
C LYS A 141 15.13 -1.94 -5.54
N CYS A 142 14.82 -2.98 -4.78
CA CYS A 142 13.73 -2.99 -3.80
C CYS A 142 14.23 -2.88 -2.36
N ASP A 143 15.55 -2.97 -2.13
CA ASP A 143 16.12 -3.03 -0.79
C ASP A 143 15.77 -1.76 0.01
N GLY A 144 15.13 -1.95 1.15
CA GLY A 144 14.69 -0.82 1.97
C GLY A 144 14.09 -1.26 3.30
N ASN A 145 13.96 -0.26 4.17
CA ASN A 145 13.21 -0.37 5.41
C ASN A 145 12.35 0.88 5.59
N ALA A 146 11.20 0.72 6.25
CA ALA A 146 10.32 1.81 6.59
C ALA A 146 9.56 1.50 7.87
N GLN A 147 9.27 2.53 8.65
CA GLN A 147 8.30 2.48 9.73
C GLN A 147 6.96 2.95 9.17
N VAL A 148 5.92 2.12 9.29
CA VAL A 148 4.59 2.41 8.76
C VAL A 148 3.61 2.60 9.90
N PHE A 149 3.01 3.79 9.96
CA PHE A 149 1.99 4.13 10.94
C PHE A 149 0.68 4.47 10.25
N ASP A 150 -0.39 3.75 10.61
CA ASP A 150 -1.72 3.90 9.99
C ASP A 150 -2.71 4.72 10.83
N GLY A 151 -2.23 5.39 11.88
CA GLY A 151 -3.03 6.10 12.88
C GLY A 151 -3.36 5.28 14.13
N LEU A 152 -3.23 3.95 14.07
CA LEU A 152 -3.54 3.05 15.18
C LEU A 152 -2.42 2.05 15.50
N ARG A 153 -1.61 1.70 14.50
CA ARG A 153 -0.60 0.64 14.56
C ARG A 153 0.69 1.14 13.95
N LEU A 154 1.80 0.82 14.60
CA LEU A 154 3.12 0.98 14.04
C LEU A 154 3.61 -0.38 13.55
N SER A 155 4.15 -0.44 12.34
CA SER A 155 4.69 -1.66 11.75
C SER A 155 6.03 -1.38 11.09
N ALA A 156 7.02 -2.22 11.36
CA ALA A 156 8.24 -2.26 10.56
C ALA A 156 7.96 -2.97 9.23
N MET A 157 8.43 -2.36 8.14
CA MET A 157 8.42 -2.94 6.80
C MET A 157 9.85 -3.09 6.32
N THR A 158 10.21 -4.26 5.83
CA THR A 158 11.47 -4.50 5.12
C THR A 158 11.18 -5.02 3.73
N SER A 159 12.00 -4.66 2.76
CA SER A 159 11.89 -5.13 1.38
C SER A 159 13.24 -5.51 0.80
N HIS A 160 13.22 -6.48 -0.11
CA HIS A 160 14.41 -7.08 -0.73
C HIS A 160 14.17 -7.38 -2.21
N GLY A 161 15.26 -7.33 -3.00
CA GLY A 161 15.25 -7.61 -4.43
C GLY A 161 15.62 -6.40 -5.30
N PRO A 162 15.23 -6.37 -6.59
CA PRO A 162 14.29 -7.28 -7.23
C PRO A 162 14.91 -8.61 -7.61
N PHE A 163 14.09 -9.64 -7.58
CA PHE A 163 14.35 -10.91 -8.25
C PHE A 163 13.68 -10.89 -9.63
N LYS A 164 14.30 -11.53 -10.63
CA LYS A 164 13.59 -11.81 -11.88
C LYS A 164 12.69 -13.01 -11.65
N ALA A 165 11.39 -12.83 -11.79
CA ALA A 165 10.42 -13.91 -11.65
C ALA A 165 9.24 -13.68 -12.59
N ASP A 166 8.65 -14.76 -13.07
CA ASP A 166 7.40 -14.67 -13.80
C ASP A 166 6.25 -14.30 -12.86
N VAL A 167 5.31 -13.54 -13.40
CA VAL A 167 4.07 -13.21 -12.71
C VAL A 167 3.19 -14.47 -12.60
N PRO A 168 2.74 -14.87 -11.39
CA PRO A 168 1.88 -16.04 -11.20
C PRO A 168 0.58 -15.99 -12.03
N GLY A 169 0.24 -17.12 -12.68
CA GLY A 169 -0.89 -17.20 -13.62
C GLY A 169 -2.28 -17.42 -13.00
N SER A 170 -2.52 -17.03 -11.75
CA SER A 170 -3.80 -17.26 -11.04
C SER A 170 -4.81 -16.11 -11.22
N PHE A 171 -6.08 -16.38 -10.88
CA PHE A 171 -7.16 -15.38 -10.78
C PHE A 171 -7.46 -14.58 -12.06
N GLY A 172 -7.29 -15.20 -13.23
CA GLY A 172 -7.58 -14.57 -14.52
C GLY A 172 -6.65 -13.40 -14.87
N GLN A 173 -5.48 -13.33 -14.24
CA GLN A 173 -4.51 -12.27 -14.42
C GLN A 173 -4.11 -12.10 -15.91
N LYS A 174 -4.24 -10.86 -16.41
CA LYS A 174 -3.96 -10.50 -17.81
C LYS A 174 -2.47 -10.26 -18.07
N PHE A 175 -1.76 -9.76 -17.07
CA PHE A 175 -0.33 -9.44 -17.12
C PHE A 175 0.50 -10.65 -16.72
N LYS A 176 1.27 -11.21 -17.65
CA LYS A 176 2.00 -12.48 -17.49
C LYS A 176 3.46 -12.33 -17.91
N GLY A 177 4.25 -13.35 -17.60
CA GLY A 177 5.65 -13.44 -18.01
C GLY A 177 6.59 -12.68 -17.07
N PRO A 178 7.80 -12.32 -17.55
CA PRO A 178 8.86 -11.80 -16.70
C PRO A 178 8.49 -10.49 -15.99
N ALA A 179 8.85 -10.38 -14.72
CA ALA A 179 8.67 -9.20 -13.90
C ALA A 179 9.83 -9.01 -12.92
N LEU A 180 9.94 -7.79 -12.40
CA LEU A 180 10.76 -7.49 -11.22
C LEU A 180 9.93 -7.80 -9.99
N ARG A 181 10.36 -8.78 -9.19
CA ARG A 181 9.70 -9.16 -7.95
C ARG A 181 10.42 -8.56 -6.75
N CYS A 182 9.73 -7.72 -5.99
CA CYS A 182 10.18 -7.26 -4.68
C CYS A 182 9.49 -8.10 -3.60
N ASP A 183 10.27 -8.77 -2.76
CA ASP A 183 9.74 -9.41 -1.56
C ASP A 183 9.73 -8.39 -0.43
N PHE A 184 8.71 -8.45 0.44
CA PHE A 184 8.63 -7.59 1.61
C PHE A 184 8.08 -8.35 2.81
N VAL A 185 8.39 -7.86 4.01
CA VAL A 185 7.89 -8.39 5.28
C VAL A 185 7.35 -7.21 6.09
N GLY A 186 6.13 -7.34 6.57
CA GLY A 186 5.53 -6.42 7.51
C GLY A 186 5.41 -7.05 8.89
N GLN A 187 5.80 -6.33 9.93
CA GLN A 187 5.68 -6.78 11.32
C GLN A 187 5.11 -5.65 12.17
N GLN A 188 3.97 -5.88 12.83
CA GLN A 188 3.41 -4.90 13.75
C GLN A 188 4.30 -4.82 15.01
N GLU A 189 4.69 -3.62 15.41
CA GLU A 189 5.57 -3.36 16.55
C GLU A 189 4.82 -2.70 17.73
N ALA A 190 3.76 -1.94 17.45
CA ALA A 190 2.95 -1.29 18.48
C ALA A 190 1.48 -1.13 18.07
N GLY A 191 0.62 -0.72 19.01
CA GLY A 191 -0.80 -0.49 18.75
C GLY A 191 -1.64 -1.78 18.73
N PHE A 192 -1.21 -2.81 19.45
CA PHE A 192 -1.92 -4.08 19.53
C PHE A 192 -3.28 -3.93 20.21
N ILE A 193 -4.23 -4.79 19.84
CA ILE A 193 -5.51 -4.90 20.55
C ILE A 193 -5.22 -5.53 21.92
N LYS A 194 -5.68 -4.88 22.99
CA LYS A 194 -5.57 -5.37 24.36
C LYS A 194 -6.27 -6.73 24.49
N ASP A 195 -5.63 -7.65 25.19
CA ASP A 195 -6.15 -8.99 25.48
C ASP A 195 -6.57 -9.81 24.23
N SER A 196 -6.01 -9.50 23.06
CA SER A 196 -6.31 -10.23 21.83
C SER A 196 -5.80 -11.66 21.87
N SER A 197 -6.68 -12.62 21.59
CA SER A 197 -6.31 -14.04 21.41
C SER A 197 -5.38 -14.29 20.22
N HIS A 198 -5.18 -13.29 19.36
CA HIS A 198 -4.34 -13.36 18.16
C HIS A 198 -3.05 -12.54 18.30
N LEU A 199 -2.63 -12.18 19.52
CA LEU A 199 -1.45 -11.32 19.74
C LEU A 199 -0.19 -11.88 19.09
N GLU A 200 0.09 -13.17 19.24
CA GLU A 200 1.27 -13.82 18.65
C GLU A 200 1.23 -13.78 17.12
N VAL A 201 0.05 -13.95 16.52
CA VAL A 201 -0.11 -13.83 15.06
C VAL A 201 0.13 -12.39 14.62
N MET A 202 -0.40 -11.39 15.33
CA MET A 202 -0.20 -9.97 15.00
C MET A 202 1.27 -9.53 15.11
N LYS A 203 2.04 -10.12 16.04
CA LYS A 203 3.47 -9.83 16.24
C LYS A 203 4.38 -10.55 15.24
N ALA A 204 3.86 -11.58 14.57
CA ALA A 204 4.65 -12.36 13.64
C ALA A 204 5.02 -11.54 12.39
N PRO A 205 6.18 -11.79 11.78
CA PRO A 205 6.49 -11.25 10.47
C PRO A 205 5.54 -11.84 9.42
N HIS A 206 4.90 -10.99 8.64
CA HIS A 206 3.99 -11.36 7.56
C HIS A 206 4.66 -11.09 6.21
N PRO A 207 4.97 -12.12 5.43
CA PRO A 207 5.58 -11.95 4.13
C PRO A 207 4.58 -11.45 3.08
N GLY A 208 5.12 -10.81 2.06
CA GLY A 208 4.43 -10.42 0.85
C GLY A 208 5.42 -10.27 -0.31
N ALA A 209 4.86 -10.08 -1.50
CA ALA A 209 5.62 -9.89 -2.71
C ALA A 209 4.85 -8.99 -3.69
N ALA A 210 5.57 -8.12 -4.39
CA ALA A 210 5.04 -7.30 -5.47
C ALA A 210 5.79 -7.58 -6.76
N TRP A 211 5.05 -7.77 -7.85
CA TRP A 211 5.61 -7.94 -9.19
C TRP A 211 5.38 -6.68 -10.00
N PHE A 212 6.45 -6.15 -10.57
CA PHE A 212 6.45 -4.96 -11.39
C PHE A 212 6.79 -5.30 -12.83
N GLN A 213 6.01 -4.75 -13.77
CA GLN A 213 6.30 -4.79 -15.19
C GLN A 213 6.33 -3.37 -15.73
N ASP A 214 7.19 -3.13 -16.72
CA ASP A 214 7.18 -1.88 -17.48
C ASP A 214 6.10 -1.99 -18.56
N ILE A 215 5.01 -1.24 -18.38
CA ILE A 215 3.86 -1.26 -19.28
C ILE A 215 4.04 -0.13 -20.32
N PRO A 216 4.04 -0.43 -21.64
CA PRO A 216 4.20 0.59 -22.67
C PRO A 216 3.20 1.75 -22.51
N GLY A 217 3.72 2.98 -22.48
CA GLY A 217 2.92 4.20 -22.33
C GLY A 217 2.52 4.54 -20.88
N VAL A 218 2.74 3.64 -19.93
CA VAL A 218 2.44 3.85 -18.50
C VAL A 218 3.72 3.92 -17.68
N GLY A 219 4.66 3.01 -17.92
CA GLY A 219 5.88 2.84 -17.15
C GLY A 219 5.80 1.68 -16.15
N LEU A 220 6.74 1.66 -15.21
CA LEU A 220 6.84 0.62 -14.18
C LEU A 220 5.59 0.60 -13.31
N THR A 221 4.87 -0.52 -13.34
CA THR A 221 3.58 -0.70 -12.67
C THR A 221 3.56 -2.01 -11.87
N ALA A 222 3.03 -1.99 -10.65
CA ALA A 222 2.73 -3.20 -9.91
C ALA A 222 1.60 -3.96 -10.61
N VAL A 223 1.89 -5.12 -11.20
CA VAL A 223 0.88 -5.93 -11.88
C VAL A 223 0.25 -6.99 -10.97
N ARG A 224 0.92 -7.28 -9.84
CA ARG A 224 0.44 -8.19 -8.80
C ARG A 224 1.06 -7.83 -7.46
N VAL A 225 0.27 -7.93 -6.40
CA VAL A 225 0.75 -7.86 -5.01
C VAL A 225 0.13 -9.01 -4.23
N GLU A 226 0.95 -9.74 -3.50
CA GLU A 226 0.55 -10.76 -2.54
C GLU A 226 1.02 -10.36 -1.15
N PHE A 227 0.17 -10.59 -0.14
CA PHE A 227 0.54 -10.36 1.25
C PHE A 227 -0.30 -11.22 2.19
N GLU A 228 0.25 -11.52 3.36
CA GLU A 228 -0.49 -12.18 4.42
C GLU A 228 -1.17 -11.15 5.34
N HIS A 229 -2.49 -11.23 5.45
CA HIS A 229 -3.26 -10.43 6.40
C HIS A 229 -3.46 -11.22 7.71
N PRO A 230 -3.10 -10.68 8.90
CA PRO A 230 -3.08 -11.44 10.15
C PRO A 230 -4.38 -12.14 10.54
N LYS A 231 -5.53 -11.62 10.06
CA LYS A 231 -6.87 -12.19 10.35
C LYS A 231 -7.53 -12.88 9.16
N LEU A 232 -7.10 -12.59 7.95
CA LEU A 232 -7.77 -13.04 6.72
C LEU A 232 -6.92 -14.05 5.95
N GLY A 233 -5.66 -14.25 6.32
CA GLY A 233 -4.73 -15.08 5.58
C GLY A 233 -4.26 -14.40 4.30
N GLN A 234 -3.94 -15.20 3.29
CA GLN A 234 -3.34 -14.71 2.04
C GLN A 234 -4.31 -13.82 1.25
N MET A 235 -3.82 -12.65 0.88
CA MET A 235 -4.47 -11.68 0.00
C MET A 235 -3.67 -11.58 -1.30
N THR A 236 -4.37 -11.43 -2.42
CA THR A 236 -3.74 -11.24 -3.73
C THR A 236 -4.47 -10.14 -4.50
N ALA A 237 -3.80 -9.04 -4.79
CA ALA A 237 -4.25 -8.03 -5.73
C ALA A 237 -3.64 -8.29 -7.12
N VAL A 238 -4.47 -8.30 -8.16
CA VAL A 238 -4.03 -8.43 -9.57
C VAL A 238 -4.53 -7.24 -10.37
N LEU A 239 -3.67 -6.68 -11.22
CA LEU A 239 -4.03 -5.59 -12.12
C LEU A 239 -5.04 -6.09 -13.16
N ASP A 240 -6.19 -5.42 -13.25
CA ASP A 240 -7.32 -5.85 -14.08
C ASP A 240 -7.11 -5.53 -15.56
N HIS A 241 -6.57 -4.36 -15.89
CA HIS A 241 -6.32 -3.92 -17.27
C HIS A 241 -5.18 -2.89 -17.31
N VAL A 242 -4.77 -2.49 -18.52
CA VAL A 242 -3.72 -1.49 -18.74
C VAL A 242 -4.16 -0.18 -18.06
N PRO A 243 -3.34 0.40 -17.16
CA PRO A 243 -3.69 1.65 -16.50
C PRO A 243 -3.96 2.76 -17.51
N ALA A 244 -4.96 3.59 -17.22
CA ALA A 244 -5.22 4.79 -17.99
C ALA A 244 -4.28 5.89 -17.53
N VAL A 245 -3.66 6.60 -18.47
CA VAL A 245 -2.85 7.79 -18.18
C VAL A 245 -3.55 9.01 -18.75
N GLN A 246 -3.89 9.96 -17.88
CA GLN A 246 -4.49 11.23 -18.25
C GLN A 246 -3.41 12.31 -18.15
N PRO A 247 -3.26 13.19 -19.16
CA PRO A 247 -2.24 14.24 -19.17
C PRO A 247 -2.46 15.29 -18.08
#